data_AF-A0AAD7JRW9-F1
#
_entry.id   AF-A0AAD7JRW9-F1
#
_cell.length_a   1.000
_cell.length_b   1.000
_cell.length_c   1.000
_cell.angle_alpha   90.00
_cell.angle_beta   90.00
_cell.angle_gamma   90.00
#
_symmetry.space_group_name_H-M   'P 1'
#
loop_
_entity.id
_entity.type
_entity.pdbx_description
1 polymer ?
#
loop_
_entity_poly.entity_id
_entity_poly.type
_entity_poly.pdbx_seq_one_letter_code
_entity_poly.pdbx_strand_id
1 'polypeptide(L)'
;PGEVKLWVKNTRKGTPKVDVESFSKKWWDWWTDINPAWWVKEGKLTRDEEGEGEDSWDVLRILGQNGLLNVVVCLRWWRVVEGKDTEDWIKAVEDVRWVLQRMVG
;
A
#
# COMPACT_ATOMS: atom_id res chain seq x y z
N PRO A 1 1.94 -5.89 -5.66
CA PRO A 1 1.31 -6.59 -6.82
C PRO A 1 2.08 -6.42 -8.15
N GLY A 2 2.20 -7.48 -8.95
CA GLY A 2 2.89 -7.46 -10.25
C GLY A 2 2.19 -6.59 -11.30
N GLU A 3 0.89 -6.40 -11.14
CA GLU A 3 -0.01 -5.55 -11.92
C GLU A 3 0.44 -4.09 -11.89
N VAL A 4 1.04 -3.63 -10.78
CA VAL A 4 1.61 -2.28 -10.65
C VAL A 4 2.80 -2.09 -11.56
N LYS A 5 3.73 -3.06 -11.58
CA LYS A 5 4.93 -2.99 -12.43
C LYS A 5 4.53 -2.93 -13.91
N LEU A 6 3.55 -3.73 -14.32
CA LEU A 6 3.01 -3.73 -15.67
C LEU A 6 2.33 -2.40 -16.02
N TRP A 7 1.52 -1.85 -15.12
CA TRP A 7 0.85 -0.57 -15.33
C TRP A 7 1.82 0.61 -15.43
N VAL A 8 2.83 0.66 -14.57
CA VAL A 8 3.90 1.67 -14.64
C VAL A 8 4.66 1.56 -15.96
N LYS A 9 5.01 0.34 -16.40
CA LYS A 9 5.65 0.09 -17.70
C LYS A 9 4.78 0.51 -18.89
N ASN A 10 3.46 0.36 -18.78
CA ASN A 10 2.49 0.75 -19.80
C ASN A 10 2.06 2.22 -19.71
N THR A 11 2.94 3.12 -19.26
CA THR A 11 2.67 4.57 -19.15
C THR A 11 1.46 4.93 -18.29
N ARG A 12 1.11 4.06 -17.33
CA ARG A 12 0.00 4.27 -16.39
C ARG A 12 -1.38 4.37 -17.07
N LYS A 13 -1.54 3.73 -18.23
CA LYS A 13 -2.81 3.73 -19.00
C LYS A 13 -3.71 2.54 -18.61
N GLY A 14 -5.01 2.84 -18.49
CA GLY A 14 -6.05 1.85 -18.22
C GLY A 14 -6.05 1.31 -16.78
N THR A 15 -7.07 0.52 -16.46
CA THR A 15 -7.14 -0.28 -15.23
C THR A 15 -6.83 -1.73 -15.62
N PRO A 16 -5.80 -2.37 -15.03
CA PRO A 16 -5.53 -3.79 -15.28
C PRO A 16 -6.73 -4.65 -14.91
N LYS A 17 -6.93 -5.78 -15.59
CA LYS A 17 -7.81 -6.83 -15.06
C LYS A 17 -7.11 -7.46 -13.86
N VAL A 18 -7.79 -7.47 -12.73
CA VAL A 18 -7.25 -7.95 -11.47
C VAL A 18 -8.10 -9.12 -10.99
N ASP A 19 -7.44 -10.20 -10.56
CA ASP A 19 -8.10 -11.31 -9.88
C ASP A 19 -8.21 -10.99 -8.38
N VAL A 20 -9.42 -10.80 -7.87
CA VAL A 20 -9.69 -10.22 -6.54
C VAL A 20 -9.14 -11.06 -5.40
N GLU A 21 -9.39 -12.37 -5.39
CA GLU A 21 -8.97 -13.26 -4.30
C GLU A 21 -7.45 -13.27 -4.15
N SER A 22 -6.71 -13.29 -5.27
CA SER A 22 -5.26 -13.20 -5.21
C SER A 22 -4.77 -11.77 -4.99
N PHE A 23 -5.56 -10.75 -5.30
CA PHE A 23 -5.14 -9.35 -5.20
C PHE A 23 -5.03 -8.86 -3.77
N SER A 24 -6.03 -9.10 -2.91
CA SER A 24 -5.97 -8.71 -1.49
C SER A 24 -4.67 -9.20 -0.84
N LYS A 25 -4.40 -10.50 -0.95
CA LYS A 25 -3.19 -11.11 -0.40
C LYS A 25 -1.91 -10.50 -0.99
N LYS A 26 -1.81 -10.40 -2.32
CA LYS A 26 -0.65 -9.80 -3.00
C LYS A 26 -0.46 -8.32 -2.67
N TRP A 27 -1.54 -7.62 -2.31
CA TRP A 27 -1.51 -6.23 -1.89
C TRP A 27 -0.96 -6.15 -0.47
N TRP A 28 -1.46 -6.94 0.47
CA TRP A 28 -0.96 -7.00 1.84
C TRP A 28 0.51 -7.44 1.90
N ASP A 29 0.89 -8.50 1.17
CA ASP A 29 2.30 -8.94 1.09
C ASP A 29 3.19 -7.78 0.60
N TRP A 30 2.76 -7.09 -0.45
CA TRP A 30 3.51 -5.95 -0.99
C TRP A 30 3.55 -4.76 -0.05
N TRP A 31 2.43 -4.44 0.62
CA TRP A 31 2.33 -3.34 1.55
C TRP A 31 3.22 -3.59 2.78
N THR A 32 3.21 -4.82 3.32
CA THR A 32 4.12 -5.24 4.39
C THR A 32 5.58 -5.14 3.95
N ASP A 33 5.93 -5.60 2.74
CA ASP A 33 7.32 -5.60 2.24
C ASP A 33 7.92 -4.20 2.06
N ILE A 34 7.10 -3.21 1.69
CA ILE A 34 7.62 -1.84 1.47
C ILE A 34 7.64 -1.00 2.74
N ASN A 35 6.99 -1.46 3.81
CA ASN A 35 6.95 -0.75 5.08
C ASN A 35 8.24 -0.96 5.89
N PRO A 36 8.58 -0.02 6.79
CA PRO A 36 9.74 -0.16 7.63
C PRO A 36 9.69 -1.45 8.47
N ALA A 37 10.82 -2.13 8.60
CA ALA A 37 10.90 -3.40 9.34
C ALA A 37 10.51 -3.27 10.82
N TRP A 38 10.71 -2.09 11.42
CA TRP A 38 10.30 -1.80 12.81
C TRP A 38 8.78 -1.73 12.97
N TRP A 39 8.02 -1.50 11.88
CA TRP A 39 6.56 -1.42 11.92
C TRP A 39 5.87 -2.76 11.65
N VAL A 40 6.63 -3.77 11.20
CA VAL A 40 6.14 -5.11 10.86
C VAL A 40 6.52 -6.09 11.97
N LYS A 41 5.53 -6.58 12.71
CA LYS A 41 5.71 -7.64 13.71
C LYS A 41 5.02 -8.92 13.25
N GLU A 42 5.78 -10.01 13.16
CA GLU A 42 5.27 -11.31 12.69
C GLU A 42 4.55 -11.24 11.32
N GLY A 43 4.99 -10.36 10.42
CA GLY A 43 4.38 -10.16 9.10
C GLY A 43 3.06 -9.37 9.12
N LYS A 44 2.72 -8.74 10.24
CA LYS A 44 1.55 -7.86 10.40
C LYS A 44 1.99 -6.47 10.81
N LEU A 45 1.26 -5.47 10.32
CA LEU A 45 1.46 -4.08 10.73
C LEU A 45 0.88 -3.88 12.13
N THR A 46 1.71 -3.45 13.07
CA THR A 46 1.29 -3.17 14.45
C THR A 46 1.25 -1.67 14.69
N ARG A 47 0.10 -1.16 15.15
CA ARG A 47 -0.10 0.28 15.43
C ARG A 47 0.48 0.72 16.79
N ASP A 48 1.12 -0.19 17.51
CA ASP A 48 1.46 -0.04 18.94
C ASP A 48 2.84 0.55 19.20
N GLU A 49 3.69 0.71 18.16
CA GLU A 49 5.06 1.21 18.31
C GLU A 49 5.20 2.50 17.48
N GLU A 50 5.31 3.65 18.16
CA GLU A 50 5.80 4.88 17.53
C GLU A 50 7.28 4.65 17.22
N GLY A 51 7.63 4.60 15.94
CA GLY A 51 9.02 4.45 15.51
C GLY A 51 9.91 5.51 16.17
N GLU A 52 11.12 5.11 16.54
CA GLU A 52 12.12 6.00 17.13
C GLU A 52 12.50 7.11 16.12
N GLY A 53 11.80 8.25 16.16
CA GLY A 53 12.15 9.49 15.46
C GLY A 53 11.57 9.70 14.05
N GLU A 54 11.58 10.96 13.60
CA GLU A 54 11.11 11.41 12.27
C GLU A 54 11.81 10.71 11.08
N ASP A 55 13.07 10.31 11.25
CA ASP A 55 13.89 9.65 10.22
C ASP A 55 13.46 8.20 9.95
N SER A 56 12.62 7.61 10.80
CA SER A 56 12.17 6.21 10.71
C SER A 56 11.25 5.92 9.52
N TRP A 57 10.61 6.96 8.97
CA TRP A 57 9.71 6.91 7.81
C TRP A 57 10.40 7.25 6.49
N ASP A 58 11.68 7.62 6.50
CA ASP A 58 12.41 8.02 5.30
C ASP A 58 12.53 6.89 4.26
N VAL A 59 12.44 5.62 4.69
CA VAL A 59 12.34 4.45 3.79
C VAL A 59 11.09 4.49 2.89
N LEU A 60 10.04 5.19 3.31
CA LEU A 60 8.86 5.46 2.50
C LEU A 60 8.97 6.80 1.73
N ARG A 61 9.87 7.69 2.15
CA ARG A 61 10.24 8.93 1.42
C ARG A 61 11.26 8.66 0.31
N ILE A 62 11.22 7.48 -0.33
CA ILE A 62 11.98 7.26 -1.56
C ILE A 62 11.51 8.30 -2.58
N LEU A 63 12.35 9.31 -2.82
CA LEU A 63 12.21 10.38 -3.82
C LEU A 63 12.37 9.83 -5.25
N GLY A 64 11.68 8.72 -5.54
CA GLY A 64 11.55 8.10 -6.85
C GLY A 64 10.09 8.11 -7.29
N GLN A 65 9.85 8.01 -8.60
CA GLN A 65 8.53 8.15 -9.24
C GLN A 65 7.46 7.22 -8.60
N ASN A 66 6.73 7.77 -7.61
CA ASN A 66 5.37 7.40 -7.23
C ASN A 66 5.17 6.17 -6.32
N GLY A 67 6.05 5.90 -5.35
CA GLY A 67 5.91 4.77 -4.39
C GLY A 67 4.52 4.67 -3.74
N LEU A 68 4.13 5.66 -2.93
CA LEU A 68 2.83 5.68 -2.24
C LEU A 68 1.63 5.99 -3.17
N LEU A 69 1.85 6.76 -4.23
CA LEU A 69 0.80 7.00 -5.22
C LEU A 69 0.36 5.69 -5.90
N ASN A 70 1.31 4.78 -6.18
CA ASN A 70 1.00 3.46 -6.71
C ASN A 70 0.17 2.63 -5.70
N VAL A 71 0.41 2.78 -4.39
CA VAL A 71 -0.36 2.13 -3.33
C VAL A 71 -1.82 2.60 -3.37
N VAL A 72 -2.04 3.90 -3.45
CA VAL A 72 -3.39 4.50 -3.55
C VAL A 72 -4.10 4.07 -4.84
N VAL A 73 -3.38 4.02 -5.97
CA VAL A 73 -3.94 3.55 -7.25
C VAL A 73 -4.36 2.07 -7.16
N CYS A 74 -3.57 1.23 -6.49
CA CYS A 74 -3.93 -0.16 -6.25
C CYS A 74 -5.21 -0.31 -5.41
N LEU A 75 -5.35 0.48 -4.34
CA LEU A 75 -6.56 0.48 -3.53
C LEU A 75 -7.78 0.85 -4.38
N ARG A 76 -7.64 1.82 -5.28
CA ARG A 76 -8.72 2.17 -6.22
C ARG A 76 -9.08 1.00 -7.13
N TRP A 77 -8.10 0.28 -7.68
CA TRP A 77 -8.38 -0.88 -8.53
C TRP A 77 -9.09 -1.98 -7.77
N TRP A 78 -8.63 -2.30 -6.56
CA TRP A 78 -9.26 -3.28 -5.70
C TRP A 78 -10.74 -2.98 -5.50
N ARG A 79 -11.06 -1.74 -5.08
CA ARG A 79 -12.44 -1.28 -4.89
C ARG A 79 -13.27 -1.42 -6.16
N VAL A 80 -12.72 -1.02 -7.31
CA VAL A 80 -13.43 -1.06 -8.59
C VAL A 80 -13.77 -2.49 -8.99
N VAL A 81 -12.86 -3.45 -8.76
CA VAL A 81 -13.09 -4.85 -9.12
C VAL A 81 -14.05 -5.51 -8.14
N GLU A 82 -13.99 -5.20 -6.85
CA GLU A 82 -14.96 -5.72 -5.88
C GLU A 82 -16.34 -5.06 -5.97
N GLY A 83 -16.42 -3.85 -6.52
CA GLY A 83 -17.67 -3.09 -6.66
C GLY A 83 -18.26 -2.60 -5.34
N LYS A 84 -17.55 -2.80 -4.22
CA LYS A 84 -17.96 -2.41 -2.86
C LYS A 84 -16.74 -2.17 -1.99
N ASP A 85 -16.97 -1.56 -0.83
CA ASP A 85 -15.96 -1.35 0.20
C ASP A 85 -16.03 -2.54 1.17
N THR A 86 -15.19 -3.56 0.96
CA THR A 86 -15.10 -4.69 1.90
C THR A 86 -14.35 -4.32 3.16
N GLU A 87 -14.56 -5.08 4.24
CA GLU A 87 -13.84 -4.88 5.50
C GLU A 87 -12.32 -4.91 5.33
N ASP A 88 -11.81 -5.80 4.46
CA ASP A 88 -10.38 -5.92 4.19
C ASP A 88 -9.82 -4.72 3.42
N TRP A 89 -10.57 -4.25 2.42
CA TRP A 89 -10.22 -3.02 1.70
C TRP A 89 -10.23 -1.80 2.62
N ILE A 90 -11.22 -1.69 3.52
CA ILE A 90 -11.31 -0.59 4.49
C ILE A 90 -10.07 -0.59 5.41
N LYS A 91 -9.68 -1.76 5.94
CA LYS A 91 -8.45 -1.88 6.76
C LYS A 91 -7.21 -1.42 6.01
N ALA A 92 -7.08 -1.81 4.75
CA ALA A 92 -5.97 -1.39 3.89
C ALA A 92 -5.94 0.14 3.68
N VAL A 93 -7.10 0.78 3.46
CA VAL A 93 -7.23 2.23 3.35
C VAL A 93 -6.86 2.93 4.67
N GLU A 94 -7.33 2.42 5.80
CA GLU A 94 -7.02 2.98 7.11
C GLU A 94 -5.52 2.93 7.42
N ASP A 95 -4.84 1.82 7.11
CA ASP A 95 -3.39 1.70 7.32
C ASP A 95 -2.60 2.68 6.44
N VAL A 96 -2.95 2.80 5.16
CA VAL A 96 -2.30 3.78 4.28
C VAL A 96 -2.56 5.21 4.75
N ARG A 97 -3.78 5.53 5.20
CA ARG A 97 -4.11 6.83 5.77
C ARG A 97 -3.25 7.14 7.01
N TRP A 98 -3.10 6.17 7.90
CA TRP A 98 -2.34 6.32 9.14
C TRP A 98 -0.86 6.63 8.88
N VAL A 99 -0.27 5.97 7.88
CA VAL A 99 1.11 6.24 7.42
C VAL A 99 1.23 7.63 6.82
N LEU A 100 0.34 7.98 5.88
CA LEU A 100 0.38 9.29 5.22
C LEU A 100 0.26 10.46 6.21
N GLN A 101 -0.53 10.29 7.27
CA GLN A 101 -0.64 11.30 8.34
C GLN A 101 0.67 11.51 9.10
N ARG A 102 1.49 10.47 9.28
CA ARG A 102 2.79 10.55 9.96
C ARG A 102 3.92 11.07 9.08
N MET A 103 3.79 10.92 7.76
CA MET A 103 4.80 11.43 6.81
C MET A 103 4.65 12.93 6.51
N VAL A 104 3.44 13.46 6.65
CA VAL A 104 3.07 14.87 6.38
C VAL A 104 2.99 15.69 7.68
N GLY A 105 3.03 15.03 8.83
CA GLY A 105 3.07 15.64 10.16
C GLY A 105 4.43 16.22 10.50
#